data_AF-A0A2E7LK81-F1
#
_entry.id   AF-A0A2E7LK81-F1
#
_cell.length_a   1.000
_cell.length_b   1.000
_cell.length_c   1.000
_cell.angle_alpha   90.00
_cell.angle_beta   90.00
_cell.angle_gamma   90.00
#
_symmetry.space_group_name_H-M   'P 1'
#
loop_
_entity.id
_entity.type
_entity.pdbx_description
1 polymer ?
#
loop_
_entity_poly.entity_id
_entity_poly.type
_entity_poly.pdbx_seq_one_letter_code
_entity_poly.pdbx_strand_id
1 'polypeptide(L)' 'MNLILLGPPGAGKGTQAHAICARFSIPQISTGDMLRAAIAAGSILGQRVKSIMDAGELVSDNVILELVTERLLEPDCKS' A
#
# COMPACT_ATOMS: atom_id res chain seq x y z
N MET A 1 -11.32 5.71 12.37
CA MET A 1 -10.58 6.96 12.13
C MET A 1 -9.92 6.84 10.77
N ASN A 2 -10.07 7.83 9.90
CA ASN A 2 -9.57 7.73 8.52
C ASN A 2 -8.43 8.75 8.34
N LEU A 3 -7.22 8.28 8.11
CA LEU A 3 -6.00 9.09 8.05
C LEU A 3 -5.28 8.89 6.71
N ILE A 4 -4.71 9.97 6.19
CA ILE A 4 -3.80 9.95 5.03
C ILE A 4 -2.47 10.56 5.47
N LEU A 5 -1.38 9.85 5.24
CA LEU A 5 -0.03 10.32 5.56
C LEU A 5 0.74 10.67 4.29
N LEU A 6 1.06 11.95 4.12
CA LEU A 6 1.73 12.50 2.94
C LEU A 6 3.18 12.88 3.26
N GLY A 7 4.04 12.85 2.23
CA GLY A 7 5.45 13.23 2.35
C GLY A 7 6.33 12.60 1.26
N PRO A 8 7.50 13.17 0.94
CA PRO A 8 8.37 12.68 -0.11
C PRO A 8 8.97 11.29 0.20
N PRO A 9 9.56 10.59 -0.79
CA PRO A 9 10.37 9.40 -0.56
C PRO A 9 11.46 9.67 0.50
N GLY A 10 11.70 8.73 1.41
CA GLY A 10 12.70 8.90 2.48
C GLY A 10 12.27 9.73 3.70
N ALA A 11 11.10 10.40 3.68
CA ALA A 11 10.62 11.23 4.79
C ALA A 11 10.18 10.47 6.08
N GLY A 12 10.37 9.16 6.16
CA GLY A 12 10.00 8.38 7.34
C GLY A 12 8.51 8.08 7.53
N LYS A 13 7.68 8.23 6.48
CA LYS A 13 6.24 7.96 6.53
C LYS A 13 5.89 6.58 7.10
N GLY A 14 6.57 5.53 6.63
CA GLY A 14 6.32 4.16 7.11
C GLY A 14 6.58 4.02 8.61
N THR A 15 7.68 4.61 9.10
CA THR A 15 8.03 4.62 10.53
C THR A 15 6.94 5.30 11.36
N GLN A 16 6.46 6.46 10.92
CA GLN A 16 5.40 7.19 11.63
C GLN A 16 4.05 6.48 11.53
N ALA A 17 3.70 5.94 10.36
CA ALA A 17 2.48 5.18 10.16
C ALA A 17 2.41 3.97 11.09
N HIS A 18 3.52 3.23 11.26
CA HIS A 18 3.58 2.10 12.18
C HIS A 18 3.30 2.52 13.63
N ALA A 19 3.92 3.60 14.11
CA ALA A 19 3.69 4.12 15.45
C ALA A 19 2.24 4.58 15.67
N ILE A 20 1.64 5.26 14.68
CA ILE A 20 0.24 5.71 14.72
C ILE A 20 -0.70 4.49 14.75
N CYS A 21 -0.50 3.52 13.87
CA CYS A 21 -1.32 2.31 13.79
C CYS A 21 -1.30 1.53 15.10
N ALA A 22 -0.11 1.35 15.69
CA ALA A 22 0.03 0.71 17.00
C ALA A 22 -0.67 1.49 18.12
N ARG A 23 -0.54 2.83 18.13
CA ARG A 23 -1.13 3.68 19.17
C ARG A 23 -2.65 3.69 19.16
N PHE A 24 -3.25 3.68 17.97
CA PHE A 24 -4.69 3.83 17.77
C PHE A 24 -5.39 2.52 17.40
N SER A 25 -4.65 1.41 17.29
CA SER A 25 -5.18 0.10 16.89
C SER A 25 -5.97 0.15 15.57
N ILE A 26 -5.39 0.83 14.57
CA ILE A 26 -5.95 0.93 13.21
C ILE A 26 -5.07 0.19 12.21
N PRO A 27 -5.63 -0.39 11.13
CA PRO A 27 -4.83 -1.05 10.12
C PRO A 27 -4.02 -0.03 9.29
N GLN A 28 -2.82 -0.43 8.89
CA GLN A 28 -2.01 0.31 7.94
C GLN A 28 -2.34 -0.14 6.51
N ILE A 29 -2.69 0.82 5.64
CA ILE A 29 -2.84 0.58 4.20
C ILE A 29 -1.68 1.29 3.48
N SER A 30 -0.81 0.52 2.85
CA SER A 30 0.41 1.00 2.19
C SER A 30 0.49 0.38 0.81
N THR A 31 0.17 1.16 -0.23
CA THR A 31 0.21 0.70 -1.64
C THR A 31 1.58 0.13 -2.00
N GLY A 32 2.67 0.74 -1.52
CA GLY A 32 4.02 0.23 -1.72
C GLY A 32 4.28 -1.13 -1.08
N ASP A 33 3.74 -1.41 0.10
CA ASP A 33 3.90 -2.72 0.75
C ASP A 33 3.02 -3.77 0.08
N MET A 34 1.80 -3.40 -0.29
CA MET A 34 0.86 -4.30 -0.98
C MET A 34 1.39 -4.73 -2.35
N LEU A 35 1.95 -3.80 -3.13
CA LEU A 35 2.59 -4.10 -4.41
C LEU A 35 3.81 -5.01 -4.23
N ARG A 36 4.67 -4.72 -3.23
CA ARG A 36 5.84 -5.57 -2.92
C ARG A 36 5.43 -6.97 -2.47
N ALA A 37 4.34 -7.10 -1.71
CA ALA A 37 3.79 -8.40 -1.32
C ALA A 37 3.25 -9.17 -2.54
N ALA A 38 2.54 -8.50 -3.47
CA ALA A 38 2.08 -9.12 -4.71
C ALA A 38 3.24 -9.62 -5.58
N ILE A 39 4.33 -8.85 -5.68
CA ILE A 39 5.58 -9.26 -6.35
C ILE A 39 6.17 -10.51 -5.68
N ALA A 40 6.30 -10.49 -4.35
CA ALA A 40 6.86 -11.60 -3.58
C ALA A 40 6.03 -12.89 -3.70
N ALA A 41 4.70 -12.76 -3.80
CA ALA A 41 3.78 -13.88 -4.01
C ALA A 41 3.82 -14.46 -5.44
N GLY A 42 4.52 -13.81 -6.38
CA GLY A 42 4.63 -14.26 -7.77
C GLY A 42 3.32 -14.20 -8.57
N SER A 43 2.35 -13.42 -8.12
CA SER A 43 1.04 -13.30 -8.78
C SER A 43 1.17 -12.69 -10.18
N ILE A 44 0.18 -12.90 -11.04
CA ILE A 44 0.14 -12.29 -12.39
C ILE A 44 0.25 -10.76 -12.28
N LEU A 45 -0.45 -10.16 -11.30
CA LEU A 45 -0.34 -8.75 -10.99
C LEU A 45 1.08 -8.37 -10.54
N GLY A 46 1.66 -9.15 -9.63
CA GLY A 46 3.00 -8.95 -9.11
C GLY A 46 4.07 -8.95 -10.20
N GLN A 47 3.99 -9.86 -11.17
CA GLN A 47 4.93 -9.92 -12.29
C GLN A 47 4.85 -8.67 -13.17
N ARG A 48 3.63 -8.21 -13.50
CA ARG A 48 3.41 -6.98 -14.28
C ARG A 48 3.92 -5.74 -13.53
N VAL A 49 3.61 -5.65 -12.24
CA VAL A 49 4.02 -4.52 -11.38
C VAL A 49 5.54 -4.49 -11.21
N LYS A 50 6.18 -5.65 -11.04
CA LYS A 50 7.64 -5.75 -10.92
C LYS A 50 8.35 -5.08 -12.10
N SER A 51 7.95 -5.39 -13.33
CA SER A 51 8.55 -4.80 -14.53
C SER A 51 8.42 -3.29 -14.59
N ILE A 52 7.27 -2.74 -14.16
CA ILE A 52 7.02 -1.28 -14.14
C ILE A 52 7.89 -0.61 -13.06
N MET A 53 7.92 -1.19 -11.86
CA MET A 53 8.70 -0.65 -10.74
C MET A 53 10.21 -0.72 -10.99
N ASP A 54 10.69 -1.82 -11.59
CA ASP A 54 12.11 -1.99 -11.96
C ASP A 54 12.54 -0.97 -13.03
N ALA A 55 11.61 -0.50 -13.87
CA ALA A 55 11.82 0.57 -14.84
C ALA A 55 11.78 1.99 -14.22
N GLY A 56 11.45 2.11 -12.93
CA GLY A 56 11.27 3.40 -12.26
C GLY A 56 9.97 4.13 -12.66
N GLU A 57 9.06 3.43 -13.31
CA GLU A 57 7.77 3.97 -13.74
C GLU A 57 6.71 3.88 -12.64
N LEU A 58 5.67 4.69 -12.77
CA LEU A 58 4.52 4.65 -11.88
C LEU A 58 3.54 3.55 -12.33
N VAL A 59 3.10 2.76 -11.35
CA VAL A 59 1.99 1.81 -11.55
C VAL A 59 0.72 2.62 -11.84
N SER A 60 -0.08 2.17 -12.80
CA SER A 60 -1.28 2.90 -13.24
C SER A 60 -2.32 3.04 -12.13
N ASP A 61 -3.01 4.19 -12.12
CA ASP A 61 -4.03 4.51 -11.12
C ASP A 61 -5.10 3.43 -11.00
N ASN A 62 -5.54 2.84 -12.11
CA ASN A 62 -6.56 1.77 -12.09
C ASN A 62 -6.12 0.58 -11.24
N VAL A 63 -4.86 0.18 -11.33
CA VAL A 63 -4.32 -0.94 -10.54
C VAL A 63 -4.24 -0.58 -9.06
N ILE A 64 -3.83 0.66 -8.75
CA ILE A 64 -3.77 1.15 -7.37
C ILE A 64 -5.17 1.23 -6.76
N LEU A 65 -6.15 1.74 -7.50
CA LEU A 65 -7.53 1.90 -7.05
C LEU A 65 -8.19 0.55 -6.78
N GLU A 66 -8.02 -0.44 -7.66
CA GLU A 66 -8.50 -1.80 -7.46
C GLU A 66 -7.93 -2.39 -6.16
N LEU A 67 -6.61 -2.35 -6.01
CA LEU A 67 -5.89 -2.89 -4.86
C LEU A 67 -6.31 -2.23 -3.54
N VAL A 68 -6.44 -0.90 -3.52
CA VAL A 68 -6.87 -0.16 -2.32
C VAL A 68 -8.34 -0.42 -2.00
N THR A 69 -9.20 -0.51 -3.02
CA THR A 69 -10.63 -0.79 -2.84
C THR A 69 -10.83 -2.16 -2.20
N GLU A 70 -10.16 -3.20 -2.69
CA GLU A 70 -10.23 -4.54 -2.11
C GLU A 70 -9.81 -4.53 -0.64
N ARG A 71 -8.69 -3.86 -0.32
CA ARG A 71 -8.17 -3.79 1.05
C ARG A 71 -9.11 -3.07 2.00
N LEU A 72 -9.79 -2.02 1.54
CA LEU A 72 -10.75 -1.26 2.35
C LEU A 72 -12.03 -2.04 2.67
N LEU A 73 -12.34 -3.11 1.93
CA LEU A 73 -13.52 -3.97 2.18
C LEU A 73 -13.27 -5.04 3.25
N GLU A 74 -12.03 -5.22 3.69
CA GLU A 74 -11.68 -6.19 4.73
C GLU A 74 -12.31 -5.84 6.10
N PRO A 75 -12.62 -6.83 6.95
CA PRO A 75 -13.32 -6.60 8.22
C PRO A 75 -12.61 -5.64 9.18
N ASP A 76 -11.28 -5.56 9.15
CA ASP A 76 -10.48 -4.70 10.02
C ASP A 76 -10.50 -3.22 9.60
N CYS A 77 -10.98 -2.92 8.38
CA CYS A 77 -11.25 -1.57 7.88
C CYS A 77 -12.68 -1.11 8.12
N LYS A 78 -13.54 -1.93 8.72
CA LYS A 78 -14.92 -1.52 9.06
C LYS A 78 -14.89 -0.47 10.17
N SER A 79 -15.63 0.62 9.96
CA SER A 79 -15.75 1.75 10.89
C SER A 79 -16.64 1.44 12.09
#